data_AF-A0A314UTP4-F1
#
_entry.id   AF-A0A314UTP4-F1
#
_cell.length_a   1.000
_cell.length_b   1.000
_cell.length_c   1.000
_cell.angle_alpha   90.00
_cell.angle_beta   90.00
_cell.angle_gamma   90.00
#
_symmetry.space_group_name_H-M   'P 1'
#
loop_
_entity.id
_entity.type
_entity.pdbx_description
1 polymer ?
#
loop_
_entity_poly.entity_id
_entity_poly.type
_entity_poly.pdbx_seq_one_letter_code
_entity_poly.pdbx_strand_id
1 'polypeptide(L)'
;MVEDRYKELAQRVDEAIGFLNAAGATADNPIMNTVEFWVSHECLHLQYEQALTREDSTTGHYYDCSAHMLWVGERTRQLDGAHVEFLRGVSNPLGIKYGG
;
A
#
# COMPACT_ATOMS: atom_id res chain seq x y z
N MET A 1 17.61 9.49 25.30
CA MET A 1 17.60 8.01 25.21
C MET A 1 16.88 7.46 23.97
N VAL A 2 15.67 7.91 23.61
CA VAL A 2 15.01 7.55 22.31
C VAL A 2 15.47 8.48 21.18
N GLU A 3 15.59 9.78 21.48
CA GLU A 3 16.08 10.80 20.54
C GLU A 3 17.50 10.49 20.05
N ASP A 4 18.39 10.05 20.95
CA ASP A 4 19.78 9.70 20.60
C ASP A 4 19.84 8.53 19.62
N ARG A 5 18.96 7.53 19.77
CA ARG A 5 18.88 6.38 18.85
C ARG A 5 18.36 6.79 17.46
N TYR A 6 17.39 7.70 17.40
CA TYR A 6 16.93 8.23 16.11
C TYR A 6 18.01 9.06 15.42
N LYS A 7 18.77 9.87 16.18
CA LYS A 7 19.91 10.65 15.64
C LYS A 7 21.02 9.76 15.11
N GLU A 8 21.40 8.72 15.85
CA GLU A 8 22.42 7.75 15.39
C GLU A 8 21.98 7.03 14.11
N LEU A 9 20.72 6.63 14.03
CA LEU A 9 20.17 6.02 12.81
C LEU A 9 20.19 7.01 11.63
N ALA A 10 19.75 8.25 11.84
CA ALA A 10 19.75 9.28 10.81
C ALA A 10 21.18 9.54 10.30
N GLN A 11 22.16 9.64 11.19
CA GLN A 11 23.56 9.83 10.81
C GLN A 11 24.08 8.68 9.95
N ARG A 12 23.72 7.42 10.28
CA ARG A 12 24.11 6.26 9.46
C ARG A 12 23.44 6.24 8.07
N VAL A 13 22.21 6.74 7.97
CA VAL A 13 21.52 6.92 6.67
C VAL A 13 22.22 8.00 5.84
N ASP A 14 22.58 9.12 6.45
CA ASP A 14 23.32 10.21 5.78
C ASP A 14 24.68 9.74 5.27
N GLU A 15 25.42 8.95 6.05
CA GLU A 15 26.68 8.33 5.63
C GLU A 15 26.51 7.39 4.42
N ALA A 16 25.45 6.57 4.42
CA ALA A 16 25.14 5.68 3.31
C ALA A 16 24.74 6.44 2.03
N ILE A 17 23.94 7.50 2.16
CA ILE A 17 23.60 8.39 1.04
C ILE A 17 24.85 9.10 0.51
N GLY A 18 25.76 9.55 1.39
CA GLY A 18 27.05 10.11 1.03
C GLY A 18 27.92 9.14 0.22
N PHE A 19 27.95 7.86 0.62
CA PHE A 19 28.64 6.81 -0.14
C PHE A 19 28.03 6.62 -1.54
N LEU A 20 26.71 6.54 -1.66
CA LEU A 20 26.03 6.40 -2.95
C LEU A 20 26.33 7.58 -3.89
N ASN A 21 26.31 8.81 -3.36
CA ASN A 21 26.70 10.00 -4.10
C ASN A 21 28.15 9.92 -4.60
N ALA A 22 29.09 9.52 -3.73
CA ALA A 22 30.50 9.36 -4.10
C ALA A 22 30.73 8.25 -5.14
N ALA A 23 29.87 7.22 -5.15
CA ALA A 23 29.89 6.13 -6.13
C ALA A 23 29.19 6.49 -7.47
N GLY A 24 28.64 7.70 -7.61
CA GLY A 24 28.02 8.18 -8.85
C GLY A 24 26.50 8.02 -8.92
N ALA A 25 25.84 7.59 -7.85
CA ALA A 25 24.38 7.68 -7.71
C ALA A 25 24.01 9.05 -7.11
N THR A 26 24.18 10.07 -7.93
CA THR A 26 24.01 11.49 -7.57
C THR A 26 22.53 11.87 -7.44
N ALA A 27 22.26 13.02 -6.83
CA ALA A 27 20.90 13.51 -6.55
C ALA A 27 20.02 13.71 -7.81
N ASP A 28 20.58 13.78 -9.01
CA ASP A 28 19.85 13.81 -10.28
C ASP A 28 19.35 12.43 -10.73
N ASN A 29 19.82 11.35 -10.12
CA ASN A 29 19.28 10.01 -10.37
C ASN A 29 17.86 9.90 -9.78
N PRO A 30 16.83 9.54 -10.56
CA PRO A 30 15.45 9.42 -10.08
C PRO A 30 15.31 8.53 -8.84
N ILE A 31 16.16 7.50 -8.70
CA ILE A 31 16.16 6.58 -7.55
C ILE A 31 16.42 7.33 -6.23
N MET A 32 17.12 8.46 -6.27
CA MET A 32 17.48 9.24 -5.07
C MET A 32 16.34 10.16 -4.61
N ASN A 33 15.41 10.54 -5.50
CA ASN A 33 14.39 11.56 -5.23
C ASN A 33 12.95 11.11 -5.51
N THR A 34 12.74 9.86 -5.89
CA THR A 34 11.41 9.31 -6.16
C THR A 34 11.13 8.11 -5.27
N VAL A 35 9.85 7.89 -4.99
CA VAL A 35 9.38 6.74 -4.22
C VAL A 35 8.06 6.28 -4.80
N GLU A 36 7.82 4.98 -4.80
CA GLU A 36 6.49 4.45 -5.03
C GLU A 36 5.66 4.61 -3.76
N PHE A 37 4.56 5.34 -3.85
CA PHE A 37 3.65 5.56 -2.73
C PHE A 37 2.28 4.99 -3.07
N TRP A 38 1.77 4.14 -2.19
CA TRP A 38 0.53 3.41 -2.38
C TRP A 38 -0.47 3.79 -1.27
N VAL A 39 -1.76 3.63 -1.56
CA VAL A 39 -2.86 3.96 -0.64
C VAL A 39 -3.73 2.73 -0.38
N SER A 40 -4.27 2.66 0.83
CA SER A 40 -5.13 1.55 1.28
C SER A 40 -6.16 2.00 2.29
N HIS A 41 -7.34 1.38 2.30
CA HIS A 41 -8.38 1.55 3.32
C HIS A 41 -9.18 0.27 3.56
N GLU A 42 -10.03 0.29 4.59
CA GLU A 42 -10.99 -0.78 4.84
C GLU A 42 -12.11 -0.72 3.82
N CYS A 43 -12.34 -1.81 3.08
CA CYS A 43 -13.43 -1.96 2.11
C CYS A 43 -14.79 -1.99 2.81
N LEU A 44 -15.20 -0.90 3.45
CA LEU A 44 -16.29 -0.90 4.43
C LEU A 44 -17.63 -0.52 3.80
N HIS A 45 -17.64 0.53 2.97
CA HIS A 45 -18.87 1.08 2.38
C HIS A 45 -19.04 0.59 0.94
N LEU A 46 -19.60 -0.60 0.77
CA LEU A 46 -19.63 -1.33 -0.52
C LEU A 46 -20.24 -0.55 -1.69
N GLN A 47 -21.16 0.38 -1.44
CA GLN A 47 -21.73 1.22 -2.51
C GLN A 47 -20.68 2.17 -3.11
N TYR A 48 -19.76 2.68 -2.28
CA TYR A 48 -18.64 3.50 -2.72
C TYR A 48 -17.60 2.66 -3.46
N GLU A 49 -17.25 1.50 -2.90
CA GLU A 49 -16.28 0.56 -3.50
C GLU A 49 -16.78 0.06 -4.87
N GLN A 50 -18.04 -0.34 -4.97
CA GLN A 50 -18.67 -0.76 -6.21
C GLN A 50 -18.67 0.37 -7.26
N ALA A 51 -18.94 1.61 -6.84
CA ALA A 51 -18.93 2.76 -7.75
C ALA A 51 -17.53 3.11 -8.29
N LEU A 52 -16.47 2.66 -7.62
CA LEU A 52 -15.07 2.88 -8.02
C LEU A 52 -14.39 1.64 -8.61
N THR A 53 -15.08 0.50 -8.64
CA THR A 53 -14.62 -0.71 -9.33
C THR A 53 -14.65 -0.56 -10.85
N ARG A 54 -13.55 -0.91 -11.51
CA ARG A 54 -13.37 -0.83 -12.97
C ARG A 54 -12.82 -2.15 -13.51
N GLU A 55 -13.18 -2.45 -14.75
CA GLU A 55 -12.54 -3.52 -15.50
C GLU A 55 -11.25 -2.99 -16.14
N ASP A 56 -10.15 -3.69 -15.93
CA ASP A 56 -8.88 -3.38 -16.58
C ASP A 56 -8.96 -3.70 -18.08
N SER A 57 -8.65 -2.70 -18.91
CA SER A 57 -8.77 -2.78 -20.37
C SER A 57 -7.83 -3.80 -21.04
N THR A 58 -6.78 -4.22 -20.33
CA THR A 58 -5.76 -5.14 -20.85
C THR A 58 -6.00 -6.59 -20.46
N THR A 59 -6.53 -6.84 -19.26
CA THR A 59 -6.69 -8.18 -18.69
C THR A 59 -8.14 -8.61 -18.55
N GLY A 60 -9.11 -7.69 -18.55
CA GLY A 60 -10.51 -7.97 -18.24
C GLY A 60 -10.79 -8.27 -16.77
N HIS A 61 -9.80 -8.12 -15.89
CA HIS A 61 -9.96 -8.29 -14.46
C HIS A 61 -10.58 -7.05 -13.82
N TYR A 62 -11.40 -7.24 -12.80
CA TYR A 62 -11.93 -6.13 -12.02
C TYR A 62 -10.94 -5.71 -10.94
N TYR A 63 -10.74 -4.40 -10.81
CA TYR A 63 -10.01 -3.76 -9.72
C TYR A 63 -10.90 -2.71 -9.08
N ASP A 64 -10.91 -2.66 -7.76
CA ASP A 64 -11.43 -1.50 -7.06
C ASP A 64 -10.41 -0.36 -7.16
N CYS A 65 -10.73 0.70 -7.89
CA CYS A 65 -9.84 1.84 -8.09
C CYS A 65 -9.96 2.89 -6.99
N SER A 66 -10.66 2.60 -5.88
CA SER A 66 -10.69 3.47 -4.69
C SER A 66 -9.34 3.50 -3.96
N ALA A 67 -8.56 2.42 -4.04
CA ALA A 67 -7.22 2.31 -3.46
C ALA A 67 -6.38 1.24 -4.18
N HIS A 68 -5.08 1.19 -3.88
CA HIS A 68 -4.20 0.19 -4.45
C HIS A 68 -4.37 -1.16 -3.76
N MET A 69 -4.57 -1.14 -2.44
CA MET A 69 -4.76 -2.31 -1.58
C MET A 69 -5.99 -2.10 -0.71
N LEU A 70 -6.78 -3.15 -0.49
CA LEU A 70 -7.96 -3.10 0.37
C LEU A 70 -7.87 -4.16 1.46
N TRP A 71 -8.48 -3.88 2.62
CA TRP A 71 -8.68 -4.90 3.65
C TRP A 71 -10.12 -5.07 4.08
N VAL A 72 -10.47 -6.27 4.54
CA VAL A 72 -11.70 -6.54 5.28
C VAL A 72 -11.44 -6.49 6.78
N GLY A 73 -12.35 -5.83 7.51
CA GLY A 73 -12.27 -5.65 8.95
C GLY A 73 -12.68 -6.89 9.75
N GLU A 74 -12.31 -6.90 11.04
CA GLU A 74 -12.66 -8.00 11.97
C GLU A 74 -14.17 -8.22 12.07
N ARG A 75 -14.96 -7.15 11.97
CA ARG A 75 -16.43 -7.20 12.09
C ARG A 75 -17.15 -7.46 10.77
N THR A 76 -16.43 -7.51 9.66
CA THR A 76 -16.96 -7.61 8.30
C THR A 76 -16.38 -8.80 7.52
N ARG A 77 -15.58 -9.67 8.15
CA ARG A 77 -14.89 -10.81 7.53
C ARG A 77 -15.68 -12.12 7.55
N GLN A 78 -17.01 -12.08 7.64
CA GLN A 78 -17.83 -13.29 7.57
C GLN A 78 -17.63 -13.96 6.21
N LEU A 79 -17.37 -15.27 6.19
CA LEU A 79 -17.01 -16.01 4.96
C LEU A 79 -18.12 -15.96 3.89
N ASP A 80 -19.37 -15.85 4.33
CA ASP A 80 -20.57 -15.70 3.53
C ASP A 80 -21.08 -14.24 3.48
N GLY A 81 -20.29 -13.29 3.99
CA GLY A 81 -20.63 -11.87 4.05
C GLY A 81 -20.35 -11.12 2.75
N ALA A 82 -21.07 -10.01 2.56
CA ALA A 82 -20.98 -9.20 1.35
C ALA A 82 -19.57 -8.63 1.08
N HIS A 83 -18.82 -8.29 2.14
CA HIS A 83 -17.46 -7.77 2.02
C HIS A 83 -16.48 -8.82 1.47
N VAL A 84 -16.56 -10.06 1.96
CA VAL A 84 -15.72 -11.16 1.46
C VAL A 84 -16.10 -11.49 0.02
N GLU A 85 -17.38 -11.51 -0.31
CA GLU A 85 -17.83 -11.74 -1.70
C GLU A 85 -17.38 -10.62 -2.64
N PHE A 86 -17.47 -9.36 -2.21
CA PHE A 86 -16.96 -8.23 -2.99
C PHE A 86 -15.46 -8.37 -3.24
N LEU A 87 -14.68 -8.61 -2.19
CA LEU A 87 -13.23 -8.74 -2.31
C LEU A 87 -12.81 -9.97 -3.12
N ARG A 88 -13.60 -11.05 -3.13
CA ARG A 88 -13.39 -12.24 -3.98
C ARG A 88 -13.42 -11.88 -5.48
N GLY A 89 -14.14 -10.82 -5.86
CA GLY A 89 -14.34 -10.40 -7.24
C GLY A 89 -13.30 -9.43 -7.79
N VAL A 90 -12.51 -8.78 -6.92
CA VAL A 90 -11.50 -7.79 -7.32
C VAL A 90 -10.08 -8.36 -7.26
N SER A 91 -9.19 -7.81 -8.08
CA SER A 91 -7.82 -8.30 -8.26
C SER A 91 -6.75 -7.45 -7.56
N ASN A 92 -7.18 -6.51 -6.72
CA ASN A 92 -6.28 -5.76 -5.83
C ASN A 92 -5.54 -6.72 -4.88
N PRO A 93 -4.33 -6.37 -4.40
CA PRO A 93 -3.80 -6.94 -3.17
C PRO A 93 -4.79 -6.79 -2.02
N LEU A 94 -5.02 -7.89 -1.29
CA LEU A 94 -6.03 -7.97 -0.24
C LEU A 94 -5.42 -8.25 1.14
N GLY A 95 -6.03 -7.68 2.16
CA GLY A 95 -5.71 -7.95 3.56
C GLY A 95 -6.95 -8.37 4.34
N ILE A 96 -6.73 -9.14 5.40
CA ILE A 96 -7.77 -9.55 6.33
C ILE A 96 -7.29 -9.14 7.73
N LYS A 97 -8.07 -8.31 8.42
CA LYS A 97 -7.89 -8.12 9.86
C LYS A 97 -8.19 -9.45 10.54
N TYR A 98 -7.24 -9.94 11.31
CA TYR A 98 -7.39 -11.15 12.09
C TYR A 98 -6.93 -10.86 13.52
N GLY A 99 -7.87 -10.88 14.47
CA GLY A 99 -7.58 -10.63 15.88
C GLY A 99 -8.72 -11.11 16.79
N GLY A 100 -8.37 -11.59 17.98
CA GLY A 100 -9.30 -12.08 18.99
C GLY A 100 -10.03 -10.97 19.76
#